data_AF-A0A2M8GYR8-F1
#
_entry.id   AF-A0A2M8GYR8-F1
#
_cell.length_a   1.000
_cell.length_b   1.000
_cell.length_c   1.000
_cell.angle_alpha   90.00
_cell.angle_beta   90.00
_cell.angle_gamma   90.00
#
_symmetry.space_group_name_H-M   'P 1'
#
loop_
_entity.id
_entity.type
_entity.pdbx_description
1 polymer ?
#
loop_
_entity_poly.entity_id
_entity_poly.type
_entity_poly.pdbx_seq_one_letter_code
_entity_poly.pdbx_strand_id
1 'polypeptide(L)'
;MNFIRYKVNPQHRGALPISQKSQWRVTEAEETDLFEKAKTNEWICPKDCLWSIDDDFDVIGVDAVGELFVAKFWGNQGEWHGFPVSTKRQLDRPPTSAINDWVDRKIIRKRIGNKMAQGQF
;
A
#
# COMPACT_ATOMS: atom_id res chain seq x y z
N MET A 1 -16.65 -1.97 -7.78
CA MET A 1 -16.07 -0.99 -6.83
C MET A 1 -16.87 0.31 -6.85
N ASN A 2 -17.42 0.75 -5.72
CA ASN A 2 -18.01 2.08 -5.59
C ASN A 2 -16.89 3.10 -5.31
N PHE A 3 -16.76 4.13 -6.15
CA PHE A 3 -15.74 5.17 -6.03
C PHE A 3 -16.35 6.55 -6.26
N ILE A 4 -16.26 7.40 -5.25
CA ILE A 4 -16.68 8.80 -5.30
C ILE A 4 -15.44 9.70 -5.34
N ARG A 5 -14.51 9.50 -4.39
CA ARG A 5 -13.27 10.28 -4.32
C ARG A 5 -12.17 9.57 -3.56
N TYR A 6 -10.93 9.96 -3.85
CA TYR A 6 -9.80 9.74 -2.95
C TYR A 6 -9.71 10.88 -1.94
N LYS A 7 -9.34 10.57 -0.70
CA LYS A 7 -9.10 11.57 0.33
C LYS A 7 -7.92 11.17 1.20
N VAL A 8 -6.90 12.03 1.23
CA VAL A 8 -5.76 11.89 2.14
C VAL A 8 -6.27 11.84 3.57
N ASN A 9 -5.77 10.88 4.35
CA ASN A 9 -6.10 10.74 5.76
C ASN A 9 -5.03 11.43 6.63
N PRO A 10 -5.36 12.56 7.32
CA PRO A 10 -4.39 13.29 8.15
C PRO A 10 -3.75 12.45 9.25
N GLN A 11 -4.40 11.35 9.69
CA GLN A 11 -3.87 10.44 10.70
C GLN A 11 -2.56 9.74 10.27
N HIS A 12 -2.34 9.59 8.96
CA HIS A 12 -1.12 9.06 8.36
C HIS A 12 -0.19 10.19 7.86
N ARG A 13 -0.47 11.43 8.26
CA ARG A 13 0.24 12.69 7.93
C ARG A 13 0.59 13.49 9.18
N GLY A 14 0.87 12.82 10.28
CA GLY A 14 1.34 13.41 11.54
C GLY A 14 0.24 13.85 12.51
N ALA A 15 -1.05 13.76 12.15
CA ALA A 15 -2.13 14.05 13.11
C ALA A 15 -2.22 13.03 14.26
N LEU A 16 -1.68 11.82 14.06
CA LEU A 16 -1.46 10.82 15.10
C LEU A 16 0.02 10.41 15.14
N PRO A 17 0.57 10.07 16.32
CA PRO A 17 1.96 9.67 16.44
C PRO A 17 2.22 8.33 15.73
N ILE A 18 3.47 8.13 15.31
CA ILE A 18 3.93 6.92 14.61
C ILE A 18 3.72 5.62 15.42
N SER A 19 3.66 5.73 16.75
CA SER A 19 3.33 4.62 17.65
C SER A 19 1.88 4.13 17.54
N GLN A 20 0.98 4.93 16.99
CA GLN A 20 -0.43 4.59 16.80
C GLN A 20 -0.80 4.31 15.34
N LYS A 21 -0.20 5.05 14.40
CA LYS A 21 -0.47 4.93 12.96
C LYS A 21 0.82 5.02 12.16
N SER A 22 0.95 4.19 11.13
CA SER A 22 2.00 4.36 10.13
C SER A 22 1.90 5.72 9.46
N GLN A 23 3.01 6.28 9.01
CA GLN A 23 3.08 7.61 8.44
C GLN A 23 3.63 7.54 7.02
N TRP A 24 3.03 8.31 6.11
CA TRP A 24 3.56 8.51 4.77
C TRP A 24 4.87 9.30 4.83
N ARG A 25 5.85 8.90 4.01
CA ARG A 25 7.07 9.68 3.74
C ARG A 25 6.99 10.41 2.39
N VAL A 26 6.25 9.85 1.44
CA VAL A 26 5.93 10.46 0.15
C VAL A 26 4.94 11.61 0.32
N THR A 27 4.87 12.51 -0.65
CA THR A 27 3.90 13.62 -0.75
C THR A 27 2.46 13.11 -0.94
N GLU A 28 1.47 14.00 -0.82
CA GLU A 28 0.06 13.67 -1.08
C GLU A 28 -0.21 13.36 -2.56
N ALA A 29 0.55 14.00 -3.46
CA ALA A 29 0.50 13.73 -4.89
C ALA A 29 0.97 12.30 -5.18
N GLU A 30 2.15 11.92 -4.67
CA GLU A 30 2.69 10.56 -4.82
C GLU A 30 1.78 9.49 -4.16
N GLU A 31 1.15 9.79 -3.02
CA GLU A 31 0.13 8.90 -2.43
C GLU A 31 -1.06 8.67 -3.38
N THR A 32 -1.51 9.74 -4.04
CA THR A 32 -2.61 9.68 -5.00
C THR A 32 -2.19 8.91 -6.26
N ASP A 33 -0.98 9.12 -6.75
CA ASP A 33 -0.43 8.37 -7.88
C ASP A 33 -0.34 6.87 -7.56
N LEU A 34 0.06 6.51 -6.34
CA LEU A 34 0.06 5.11 -5.89
C LEU A 34 -1.35 4.51 -5.88
N PHE A 35 -2.37 5.27 -5.49
CA PHE A 35 -3.77 4.84 -5.53
C PHE A 35 -4.25 4.63 -6.97
N GLU A 36 -4.01 5.59 -7.86
CA GLU A 36 -4.37 5.50 -9.27
C GLU A 36 -3.65 4.33 -9.95
N LYS A 37 -2.37 4.13 -9.64
CA LYS A 37 -1.59 2.99 -10.11
C LYS A 37 -2.19 1.66 -9.66
N ALA A 38 -2.59 1.54 -8.40
CA ALA A 38 -3.23 0.31 -7.90
C ALA A 38 -4.54 0.02 -8.62
N LYS A 39 -5.34 1.06 -8.86
CA LYS A 39 -6.64 0.96 -9.53
C LYS A 39 -6.49 0.58 -11.00
N THR A 40 -5.60 1.25 -11.73
CA THR A 40 -5.35 1.01 -13.16
C THR A 40 -4.81 -0.41 -13.41
N ASN A 41 -3.95 -0.91 -12.53
CA ASN A 41 -3.38 -2.25 -12.66
C ASN A 41 -4.23 -3.35 -12.01
N GLU A 42 -5.40 -3.01 -11.47
CA GLU A 42 -6.31 -3.96 -10.82
C GLU A 42 -5.62 -4.77 -9.70
N TRP A 43 -4.73 -4.13 -8.94
CA TRP A 43 -4.07 -4.72 -7.76
C TRP A 43 -5.02 -4.79 -6.56
N ILE A 44 -6.17 -5.41 -6.78
CA ILE A 44 -7.32 -5.45 -5.88
C ILE A 44 -7.49 -6.84 -5.26
N CYS A 45 -7.98 -6.91 -4.02
CA CYS A 45 -8.43 -8.16 -3.42
C CYS A 45 -9.98 -8.26 -3.43
N PRO A 46 -10.55 -9.46 -3.18
CA PRO A 46 -12.00 -9.67 -3.17
C PRO A 46 -12.80 -8.81 -2.18
N LYS A 47 -12.13 -8.15 -1.22
CA LYS A 47 -12.76 -7.25 -0.24
C LYS A 47 -12.69 -5.78 -0.65
N ASP A 48 -12.51 -5.48 -1.94
CA ASP A 48 -12.34 -4.12 -2.46
C ASP A 48 -11.27 -3.32 -1.70
N CYS A 49 -10.11 -3.94 -1.47
CA CYS A 49 -8.91 -3.23 -1.04
C CYS A 49 -7.90 -3.23 -2.18
N LEU A 50 -7.13 -2.16 -2.32
CA LEU A 50 -6.10 -2.00 -3.33
C LEU A 50 -4.73 -1.98 -2.68
N TRP A 51 -3.71 -2.45 -3.40
CA TRP A 51 -2.31 -2.39 -2.98
C TRP A 51 -1.46 -1.75 -4.05
N SER A 52 -0.40 -1.06 -3.64
CA SER A 52 0.58 -0.48 -4.55
C SER A 52 1.96 -0.50 -3.92
N ILE A 53 2.98 -0.33 -4.75
CA ILE A 53 4.38 -0.14 -4.35
C ILE A 53 4.95 0.97 -5.22
N ASP A 54 6.01 1.62 -4.78
CA ASP A 54 6.79 2.53 -5.63
C ASP A 54 7.46 1.76 -6.79
N ASP A 55 7.68 2.41 -7.95
CA ASP A 55 8.21 1.77 -9.15
C ASP A 55 9.71 1.43 -9.05
N ASP A 56 10.46 2.19 -8.25
CA ASP A 56 11.86 1.89 -7.91
C ASP A 56 11.95 1.02 -6.63
N PHE A 57 10.80 0.64 -6.09
CA PHE A 57 10.66 -0.09 -4.84
C PHE A 57 11.30 0.63 -3.64
N ASP A 58 11.14 1.96 -3.61
CA ASP A 58 11.62 2.81 -2.53
C ASP A 58 10.70 2.84 -1.29
N VAL A 59 11.24 3.39 -0.21
CA VAL A 59 10.52 3.57 1.06
C VAL A 59 9.42 4.61 0.90
N ILE A 60 8.16 4.20 1.02
CA ILE A 60 7.01 5.11 0.90
C ILE A 60 6.46 5.59 2.24
N GLY A 61 6.85 4.92 3.34
CA GLY A 61 6.34 5.22 4.66
C GLY A 61 7.14 4.60 5.80
N VAL A 62 6.66 4.80 7.01
CA VAL A 62 7.31 4.34 8.24
C VAL A 62 6.29 4.01 9.32
N ASP A 63 6.57 3.03 10.16
CA ASP A 63 5.85 2.78 11.42
C ASP A 63 6.82 2.71 12.62
N ALA A 64 6.30 2.32 13.79
CA ALA A 64 7.12 2.19 15.00
C ALA A 64 8.23 1.12 14.91
N VAL A 65 8.16 0.22 13.92
CA VAL A 65 9.13 -0.87 13.72
C VAL A 65 10.18 -0.47 12.68
N GLY A 66 9.77 0.22 11.60
CA GLY A 66 10.71 0.68 10.60
C GLY A 66 10.06 1.10 9.29
N GLU A 67 10.81 0.91 8.21
CA GLU A 67 10.47 1.38 6.88
C GLU A 67 9.42 0.50 6.20
N LEU A 68 8.53 1.15 5.43
CA LEU A 68 7.42 0.53 4.74
C LEU A 68 7.49 0.84 3.25
N PHE A 69 7.26 -0.20 2.43
CA PHE A 69 7.40 -0.17 0.98
C PHE A 69 6.09 -0.44 0.25
N VAL A 70 5.02 -0.77 0.98
CA VAL A 70 3.74 -1.22 0.43
C VAL A 70 2.64 -0.28 0.91
N ALA A 71 1.84 0.19 -0.03
CA ALA A 71 0.63 0.96 0.21
C ALA A 71 -0.58 0.04 0.21
N LYS A 72 -1.53 0.32 1.10
CA LYS A 72 -2.86 -0.29 1.09
C LYS A 72 -3.91 0.80 1.06
N PHE A 73 -4.93 0.61 0.24
CA PHE A 73 -6.07 1.50 0.12
C PHE A 73 -7.35 0.74 0.35
N TRP A 74 -8.30 1.38 1.02
CA TRP A 74 -9.61 0.80 1.27
C TRP A 74 -10.69 1.87 1.11
N GLY A 75 -11.85 1.44 0.62
CA GLY A 75 -13.01 2.29 0.43
C GLY A 75 -14.04 2.09 1.53
N ASN A 76 -14.63 3.19 2.00
CA ASN A 76 -15.84 3.18 2.81
C ASN A 76 -16.88 4.09 2.16
N GLN A 77 -18.03 3.54 1.78
CA GLN A 77 -19.12 4.31 1.14
C GLN A 77 -18.65 5.14 -0.08
N GLY A 78 -17.65 4.65 -0.82
CA GLY A 78 -17.09 5.32 -2.00
C GLY A 78 -16.00 6.34 -1.72
N GLU A 79 -15.71 6.68 -0.46
CA GLU A 79 -14.54 7.46 -0.06
C GLU A 79 -13.37 6.53 0.22
N TRP A 80 -12.24 6.76 -0.47
CA TRP A 80 -11.04 5.93 -0.38
C TRP A 80 -9.92 6.63 0.36
N HIS A 81 -9.19 5.85 1.16
CA HIS A 81 -8.02 6.30 1.92
C HIS A 81 -6.89 5.30 1.81
N GLY A 82 -5.66 5.81 1.83
CA GLY A 82 -4.44 5.03 1.81
C GLY A 82 -3.65 5.12 3.10
N PHE A 83 -2.82 4.10 3.32
CA PHE A 83 -1.75 4.13 4.30
C PHE A 83 -0.63 3.14 3.94
N PRO A 84 0.62 3.42 4.35
CA PRO A 84 1.71 2.47 4.19
C PRO A 84 1.56 1.34 5.22
N VAL A 85 1.92 0.12 4.83
CA VAL A 85 1.73 -1.09 5.64
C VAL A 85 2.93 -2.03 5.64
N SER A 86 3.06 -2.80 6.72
CA SER A 86 3.97 -3.95 6.79
C SER A 86 3.25 -5.22 6.33
N THR A 87 3.91 -6.03 5.50
CA THR A 87 3.36 -7.30 5.03
C THR A 87 3.37 -8.41 6.10
N LYS A 88 4.01 -8.17 7.25
CA LYS A 88 4.05 -9.15 8.35
C LYS A 88 2.65 -9.48 8.86
N ARG A 89 1.75 -8.50 8.89
CA ARG A 89 0.34 -8.67 9.31
C ARG A 89 -0.48 -9.28 8.18
N GLN A 90 -1.19 -10.37 8.45
CA GLN A 90 -1.96 -11.10 7.43
C GLN A 90 -2.98 -10.23 6.70
N LEU A 91 -3.65 -9.30 7.42
CA LEU A 91 -4.65 -8.40 6.84
C LEU A 91 -4.05 -7.35 5.90
N ASP A 92 -2.75 -7.11 5.99
CA ASP A 92 -2.05 -6.08 5.23
C ASP A 92 -1.18 -6.68 4.11
N ARG A 93 -1.19 -8.00 3.96
CA ARG A 93 -0.53 -8.69 2.84
C ARG A 93 -1.25 -8.41 1.52
N PRO A 94 -0.53 -7.98 0.48
CA PRO A 94 -1.08 -7.86 -0.86
C PRO A 94 -1.57 -9.23 -1.37
N PRO A 95 -2.58 -9.26 -2.27
CA PRO A 95 -2.97 -10.49 -2.93
C PRO A 95 -1.83 -11.01 -3.81
N THR A 96 -1.72 -12.34 -3.94
CA THR A 96 -0.68 -12.98 -4.74
C THR A 96 -0.69 -12.52 -6.20
N SER A 97 -1.85 -12.15 -6.75
CA SER A 97 -1.97 -11.57 -8.10
C SER A 97 -1.18 -10.28 -8.24
N ALA A 98 -1.32 -9.34 -7.29
CA ALA A 98 -0.55 -8.09 -7.29
C ALA A 98 0.94 -8.36 -7.13
N ILE A 99 1.33 -9.26 -6.21
CA ILE A 99 2.74 -9.63 -6.01
C ILE A 99 3.36 -10.22 -7.28
N ASN A 100 2.65 -11.12 -7.96
CA ASN A 100 3.12 -11.74 -9.20
C ASN A 100 3.29 -10.67 -10.28
N ASP A 101 2.34 -9.77 -10.44
CA ASP A 101 2.43 -8.68 -11.43
C ASP A 101 3.62 -7.75 -11.13
N TRP A 102 3.89 -7.42 -9.87
CA TRP A 102 5.09 -6.64 -9.49
C TRP A 102 6.41 -7.36 -9.83
N VAL A 103 6.44 -8.69 -9.70
CA VAL A 103 7.59 -9.51 -10.08
C VAL A 103 7.74 -9.56 -11.60
N ASP A 104 6.65 -9.76 -12.33
CA ASP A 104 6.65 -9.87 -13.79
C ASP A 104 7.04 -8.54 -14.46
N ARG A 105 6.63 -7.42 -13.86
CA ARG A 105 7.05 -6.06 -14.22
C ARG A 105 8.46 -5.70 -13.76
N LYS A 106 9.12 -6.59 -13.02
CA LYS A 106 10.48 -6.40 -12.46
C LYS A 106 10.62 -5.23 -11.49
N ILE A 107 9.51 -4.76 -10.90
CA ILE A 107 9.53 -3.76 -9.82
C ILE A 107 10.19 -4.38 -8.58
N ILE A 108 9.86 -5.64 -8.29
CA ILE A 108 10.51 -6.42 -7.22
C ILE A 108 11.11 -7.72 -7.74
N ARG A 109 12.16 -8.19 -7.06
CA ARG A 109 12.70 -9.53 -7.30
C ARG A 109 11.75 -10.60 -6.75
N LYS A 110 11.66 -11.75 -7.42
CA LYS A 110 10.88 -12.92 -6.96
C LYS A 110 11.11 -13.30 -5.49
N ARG A 111 12.36 -13.18 -5.00
CA ARG A 111 12.70 -13.43 -3.59
C ARG A 111 11.96 -12.49 -2.62
N ILE A 112 11.80 -11.22 -2.99
CA ILE A 112 11.06 -10.23 -2.19
C ILE A 112 9.57 -10.56 -2.23
N GLY A 113 9.02 -10.84 -3.40
CA GLY A 113 7.61 -11.25 -3.54
C GLY A 113 7.26 -12.48 -2.68
N ASN A 114 8.13 -13.49 -2.66
CA ASN A 114 7.96 -14.66 -1.79
C ASN A 114 7.94 -14.29 -0.30
N LYS A 115 8.83 -13.40 0.15
CA LYS A 115 8.85 -12.93 1.53
C LYS A 115 7.57 -12.16 1.88
N MET A 116 7.08 -11.30 0.99
CA MET A 116 5.82 -10.57 1.20
C MET A 116 4.64 -11.53 1.34
N ALA A 117 4.53 -12.52 0.44
CA ALA A 117 3.46 -13.52 0.48
C ALA A 117 3.48 -14.34 1.78
N GLN A 118 4.67 -14.62 2.31
CA GLN A 118 4.86 -15.35 3.57
C GLN A 118 4.78 -14.46 4.82
N GLY A 119 4.68 -13.13 4.67
CA GLY A 119 4.71 -12.17 5.77
C GLY A 119 6.05 -12.07 6.48
N GLN A 120 7.14 -12.24 5.74
CA GLN A 120 8.53 -12.18 6.20
C GLN A 120 9.30 -10.99 5.64
N PHE A 121 8.61 -10.08 4.95
CA PHE A 121 9.14 -8.80 4.50
C PHE A 121 8.78 -7.72 5.54
#